data_AF-A0A815SQS3-F1
#
_entry.id   AF-A0A815SQS3-F1
#
_cell.length_a   1.000
_cell.length_b   1.000
_cell.length_c   1.000
_cell.angle_alpha   90.00
_cell.angle_beta   90.00
_cell.angle_gamma   90.00
#
_symmetry.space_group_name_H-M   'P 1'
#
loop_
_entity.id
_entity.type
_entity.pdbx_description
1 polymer ?
#
loop_
_entity_poly.entity_id
_entity_poly.type
_entity_poly.pdbx_seq_one_letter_code
_entity_poly.pdbx_strand_id
1 'polypeptide(L)'
;MATMNLSNFIETALTTCDSIVIFKQFLSKDQGSYKQEFDLLSQILEEIDYILRTNPNSDFQAYSSFWSSWFSALHQTFDQLADLLTKKIKKNKKSLDKNIHSQIQEYQQQFTALIDNYKIRSQTETVPWYIWVYTSNINEASTDAEVNLVLYGHNGKFDNIKLRSKSNAFEAGQCDEFKVDIVDVGTPFKLRVSYDDKKFFSPWHLDRIEMEDLKTKKQYKFHCGRWLSKLHDDKQVIRELPAEGPGISKLLPVVKYMVNVYTGKKTNAGIDANVFINIFGKYGDTGERPLEYSLKDGNKFERNKIDSFIIEAVSLKQIRKIRIGHDGSNPGAGWFLDKVVVHPEDQHYESATFGCNRYMN
;
A
#
# COMPACT_ATOMS: atom_id res chain seq x y z
N MET A 1 -21.78 3.03 -0.89
CA MET A 1 -20.39 2.77 -1.29
C MET A 1 -19.34 3.29 -0.28
N ALA A 2 -19.61 3.33 1.04
CA ALA A 2 -18.61 3.76 2.05
C ALA A 2 -18.56 2.89 3.33
N THR A 3 -19.33 1.81 3.41
CA THR A 3 -19.48 1.01 4.64
C THR A 3 -18.59 -0.23 4.71
N MET A 4 -17.99 -0.65 3.59
CA MET A 4 -17.09 -1.83 3.54
C MET A 4 -15.62 -1.55 3.86
N ASN A 5 -15.22 -0.28 4.02
CA ASN A 5 -13.85 0.07 4.38
C ASN A 5 -13.60 -0.19 5.88
N LEU A 6 -14.57 0.07 6.75
CA LEU A 6 -14.40 0.08 8.21
C LEU A 6 -14.18 -1.32 8.83
N SER A 7 -14.89 -2.37 8.37
CA SER A 7 -14.80 -3.70 9.03
C SER A 7 -13.43 -4.34 8.88
N ASN A 8 -12.79 -4.22 7.70
CA ASN A 8 -11.52 -4.86 7.42
C ASN A 8 -10.32 -4.14 8.08
N PHE A 9 -10.45 -2.84 8.37
CA PHE A 9 -9.43 -2.07 9.09
C PHE A 9 -9.53 -2.29 10.59
N ILE A 10 -10.75 -2.32 11.13
CA ILE A 10 -11.00 -2.77 12.50
C ILE A 10 -10.48 -4.20 12.68
N GLU A 11 -10.73 -5.12 11.75
CA GLU A 11 -10.18 -6.49 11.81
C GLU A 11 -8.65 -6.52 11.85
N THR A 12 -7.94 -5.69 11.07
CA THR A 12 -6.46 -5.65 11.09
C THR A 12 -5.91 -5.07 12.41
N ALA A 13 -6.58 -4.03 12.92
CA ALA A 13 -6.30 -3.44 14.23
C ALA A 13 -6.63 -4.42 15.37
N LEU A 14 -7.69 -5.23 15.23
CA LEU A 14 -8.09 -6.28 16.16
C LEU A 14 -7.11 -7.47 16.13
N THR A 15 -6.57 -7.87 14.96
CA THR A 15 -5.50 -8.88 14.91
C THR A 15 -4.23 -8.41 15.61
N THR A 16 -3.95 -7.10 15.61
CA THR A 16 -2.86 -6.54 16.43
C THR A 16 -3.18 -6.68 17.93
N CYS A 17 -4.44 -6.47 18.32
CA CYS A 17 -4.91 -6.73 19.68
C CYS A 17 -4.84 -8.23 20.05
N ASP A 18 -5.12 -9.14 19.12
CA ASP A 18 -5.00 -10.59 19.34
C ASP A 18 -3.54 -11.02 19.53
N SER A 19 -2.62 -10.49 18.72
CA SER A 19 -1.17 -10.66 18.89
C SER A 19 -0.69 -10.15 20.25
N ILE A 20 -1.24 -9.03 20.71
CA ILE A 20 -1.01 -8.47 22.04
C ILE A 20 -1.57 -9.38 23.15
N VAL A 21 -2.74 -10.00 22.96
CA VAL A 21 -3.33 -10.97 23.90
C VAL A 21 -2.50 -12.25 23.97
N ILE A 22 -2.05 -12.77 22.83
CA ILE A 22 -1.14 -13.92 22.74
C ILE A 22 0.17 -13.60 23.48
N PHE A 23 0.71 -12.39 23.30
CA PHE A 23 1.91 -11.96 24.01
C PHE A 23 1.70 -11.89 25.54
N LYS A 24 0.56 -11.36 26.01
CA LYS A 24 0.19 -11.38 27.44
C LYS A 24 0.11 -12.81 28.00
N GLN A 25 -0.44 -13.76 27.24
CA GLN A 25 -0.49 -15.17 27.61
C GLN A 25 0.91 -15.81 27.62
N PHE A 26 1.78 -15.43 26.69
CA PHE A 26 3.14 -15.95 26.59
C PHE A 26 4.02 -15.48 27.76
N LEU A 27 3.93 -14.21 28.16
CA LEU A 27 4.64 -13.66 29.31
C LEU A 27 4.35 -14.38 30.63
N SER A 28 3.18 -15.01 30.75
CA SER A 28 2.77 -15.80 31.93
C SER A 28 3.50 -17.14 32.08
N LYS A 29 4.18 -17.64 31.04
CA LYS A 29 4.95 -18.88 31.04
C LYS A 29 6.43 -18.60 31.33
N ASP A 30 7.05 -19.33 32.26
CA ASP A 30 8.46 -19.14 32.62
C ASP A 30 9.35 -20.08 31.79
N GLN A 31 10.09 -19.56 30.81
CA GLN A 31 10.95 -20.36 29.91
C GLN A 31 12.43 -19.95 29.90
N GLY A 32 12.86 -19.04 30.77
CA GLY A 32 14.29 -18.76 31.02
C GLY A 32 15.08 -18.03 29.92
N SER A 33 14.51 -17.82 28.73
CA SER A 33 15.03 -17.02 27.60
C SER A 33 13.97 -16.02 27.14
N TYR A 34 14.37 -14.77 26.84
CA TYR A 34 13.47 -13.67 26.44
C TYR A 34 13.43 -13.41 24.92
N LYS A 35 14.12 -14.24 24.13
CA LYS A 35 14.31 -14.02 22.69
C LYS A 35 12.97 -14.05 21.94
N GLN A 36 12.11 -15.03 22.24
CA GLN A 36 10.82 -15.18 21.58
C GLN A 36 9.88 -14.00 21.89
N GLU A 37 9.97 -13.45 23.10
CA GLU A 37 9.22 -12.26 23.46
C GLU A 37 9.67 -11.03 22.65
N PHE A 38 10.98 -10.81 22.50
CA PHE A 38 11.48 -9.70 21.69
C PHE A 38 11.19 -9.88 20.19
N ASP A 39 11.29 -11.10 19.67
CA ASP A 39 10.91 -11.41 18.28
C ASP A 39 9.43 -11.06 18.02
N LEU A 40 8.54 -11.38 18.96
CA LEU A 40 7.11 -11.05 18.86
C LEU A 40 6.83 -9.54 19.00
N LEU A 41 7.56 -8.82 19.86
CA LEU A 41 7.46 -7.36 19.95
C LEU A 41 7.89 -6.67 18.65
N SER A 42 8.99 -7.14 18.04
CA SER A 42 9.42 -6.66 16.72
C SER A 42 8.34 -6.88 15.66
N GLN A 43 7.72 -8.06 15.63
CA GLN A 43 6.63 -8.35 14.69
C GLN A 43 5.43 -7.41 14.90
N ILE A 44 5.03 -7.14 16.14
CA ILE A 44 3.94 -6.22 16.46
C ILE A 44 4.27 -4.81 15.96
N LEU A 45 5.49 -4.33 16.20
CA LEU A 45 5.91 -2.99 15.73
C LEU A 45 5.90 -2.89 14.19
N GLU A 46 6.37 -3.94 13.50
CA GLU A 46 6.32 -3.99 12.04
C GLU A 46 4.88 -4.03 11.48
N GLU A 47 3.95 -4.65 12.19
CA GLU A 47 2.53 -4.65 11.82
C GLU A 47 1.91 -3.27 12.03
N ILE A 48 2.16 -2.61 13.17
CA ILE A 48 1.65 -1.26 13.43
C ILE A 48 2.21 -0.30 12.39
N ASP A 49 3.53 -0.27 12.18
CA ASP A 49 4.17 0.58 11.17
C ASP A 49 3.57 0.37 9.77
N TYR A 50 3.32 -0.88 9.39
CA TYR A 50 2.65 -1.21 8.13
C TYR A 50 1.22 -0.67 8.05
N ILE A 51 0.41 -0.85 9.10
CA ILE A 51 -0.95 -0.29 9.18
C ILE A 51 -0.89 1.22 8.96
N LEU A 52 0.05 1.90 9.62
CA LEU A 52 0.18 3.35 9.53
C LEU A 52 0.63 3.84 8.16
N ARG A 53 1.48 3.10 7.46
CA ARG A 53 1.94 3.46 6.11
C ARG A 53 0.93 3.17 5.01
N THR A 54 0.07 2.16 5.20
CA THR A 54 -0.85 1.70 4.14
C THR A 54 -2.23 2.31 4.20
N ASN A 55 -2.62 2.90 5.32
CA ASN A 55 -3.89 3.62 5.45
C ASN A 55 -3.85 4.98 4.73
N PRO A 56 -4.89 5.33 3.95
CA PRO A 56 -4.99 6.65 3.34
C PRO A 56 -5.08 7.74 4.41
N ASN A 57 -4.48 8.90 4.16
CA ASN A 57 -4.58 10.04 5.08
C ASN A 57 -6.03 10.51 5.26
N SER A 58 -6.87 10.35 4.23
CA SER A 58 -8.30 10.67 4.29
C SER A 58 -9.06 9.80 5.28
N ASP A 59 -8.74 8.49 5.37
CA ASP A 59 -9.33 7.58 6.36
C ASP A 59 -8.85 7.92 7.77
N PHE A 60 -7.59 8.36 7.95
CA PHE A 60 -7.11 8.84 9.25
C PHE A 60 -7.89 10.06 9.74
N GLN A 61 -8.18 11.02 8.86
CA GLN A 61 -8.97 12.20 9.20
C GLN A 61 -10.42 11.84 9.54
N ALA A 62 -11.05 11.00 8.70
CA ALA A 62 -12.44 10.59 8.87
C ALA A 62 -12.68 9.82 10.19
N TYR A 63 -11.65 9.14 10.71
CA TYR A 63 -11.74 8.29 11.90
C TYR A 63 -10.76 8.67 13.02
N SER A 64 -10.41 9.96 13.13
CA SER A 64 -9.40 10.45 14.09
C SER A 64 -9.66 10.04 15.55
N SER A 65 -10.93 9.96 15.97
CA SER A 65 -11.32 9.51 17.32
C SER A 65 -11.05 8.02 17.57
N PHE A 66 -11.35 7.16 16.58
CA PHE A 66 -11.03 5.73 16.65
C PHE A 66 -9.52 5.53 16.75
N TRP A 67 -8.76 6.19 15.88
CA TRP A 67 -7.31 6.08 15.88
C TRP A 67 -6.70 6.56 17.21
N SER A 68 -7.13 7.72 17.72
CA SER A 68 -6.69 8.22 19.03
C SER A 68 -6.96 7.21 20.16
N SER A 69 -8.15 6.61 20.18
CA SER A 69 -8.50 5.57 21.16
C SER A 69 -7.65 4.31 21.00
N TRP A 70 -7.46 3.83 19.77
CA TRP A 70 -6.63 2.67 19.47
C TRP A 70 -5.18 2.87 19.89
N PHE A 71 -4.59 4.03 19.58
CA PHE A 71 -3.23 4.36 20.00
C PHE A 71 -3.07 4.48 21.51
N SER A 72 -4.05 5.06 22.20
CA SER A 72 -4.05 5.13 23.66
C SER A 72 -4.07 3.73 24.27
N ALA A 73 -4.94 2.83 23.77
CA ALA A 73 -5.02 1.45 24.21
C ALA A 73 -3.72 0.68 23.93
N LEU A 74 -3.11 0.93 22.78
CA LEU A 74 -1.89 0.27 22.35
C LEU A 74 -0.68 0.77 23.19
N HIS A 75 -0.57 2.07 23.45
CA HIS A 75 0.44 2.66 24.34
C HIS A 75 0.32 2.12 25.76
N GLN A 76 -0.88 2.12 26.33
CA GLN A 76 -1.15 1.53 27.65
C GLN A 76 -0.76 0.05 27.69
N THR A 77 -1.00 -0.68 26.60
CA THR A 77 -0.63 -2.10 26.55
C THR A 77 0.89 -2.26 26.51
N PHE A 78 1.61 -1.51 25.68
CA PHE A 78 3.07 -1.57 25.64
C PHE A 78 3.71 -1.22 26.99
N ASP A 79 3.19 -0.23 27.71
CA ASP A 79 3.64 0.10 29.06
C ASP A 79 3.42 -1.06 30.03
N GLN A 80 2.24 -1.69 30.01
CA GLN A 80 1.96 -2.89 30.82
C GLN A 80 2.92 -4.03 30.50
N LEU A 81 3.26 -4.21 29.23
CA LEU A 81 4.17 -5.26 28.77
C LEU A 81 5.62 -4.99 29.21
N ALA A 82 6.08 -3.75 29.08
CA ALA A 82 7.39 -3.32 29.56
C ALA A 82 7.51 -3.51 31.10
N ASP A 83 6.46 -3.16 31.84
CA ASP A 83 6.39 -3.38 33.28
C ASP A 83 6.41 -4.86 33.66
N LEU A 84 5.65 -5.70 32.96
CA LEU A 84 5.63 -7.15 33.20
C LEU A 84 6.98 -7.80 32.92
N LEU A 85 7.61 -7.45 31.79
CA LEU A 85 8.97 -7.89 31.45
C LEU A 85 9.96 -7.47 32.54
N THR A 86 9.92 -6.20 32.95
CA THR A 86 10.79 -5.66 34.01
C THR A 86 10.60 -6.40 35.34
N LYS A 87 9.36 -6.68 35.73
CA LYS A 87 9.04 -7.46 36.95
C LYS A 87 9.52 -8.90 36.86
N LYS A 88 9.33 -9.56 35.71
CA LYS A 88 9.76 -10.95 35.47
C LYS A 88 11.30 -11.09 35.53
N ILE A 89 12.02 -10.13 34.94
CA ILE A 89 13.49 -10.06 34.99
C ILE A 89 13.98 -9.89 36.43
N LYS A 90 13.40 -8.95 37.20
CA LYS A 90 13.75 -8.74 38.62
C LYS A 90 13.55 -9.99 39.49
N LYS A 91 12.50 -10.77 39.22
CA LYS A 91 12.17 -11.99 39.98
C LYS A 91 13.18 -13.12 39.75
N ASN A 92 13.73 -13.26 38.54
CA ASN A 92 14.59 -14.38 38.17
C ASN A 92 16.07 -14.23 38.59
N LYS A 93 16.46 -13.17 39.33
CA LYS A 93 17.79 -12.93 39.94
C LYS A 93 19.02 -13.15 39.03
N LYS A 94 18.86 -13.37 37.73
CA LYS A 94 19.94 -13.18 36.75
C LYS A 94 20.27 -11.70 36.79
N SER A 95 21.54 -11.37 37.10
CA SER A 95 22.02 -9.99 37.16
C SER A 95 21.41 -9.21 36.02
N LEU A 96 20.82 -8.06 36.32
CA LEU A 96 20.24 -7.12 35.37
C LEU A 96 21.16 -7.02 34.15
N ASP A 97 20.89 -7.82 33.12
CA ASP A 97 21.73 -7.89 31.94
C ASP A 97 21.47 -6.56 31.26
N LYS A 98 22.40 -5.60 31.40
CA LYS A 98 22.23 -4.21 30.92
C LYS A 98 21.74 -4.20 29.47
N ASN A 99 22.10 -5.23 28.72
CA ASN A 99 21.65 -5.51 27.36
C ASN A 99 20.11 -5.59 27.24
N ILE A 100 19.43 -6.36 28.10
CA ILE A 100 17.96 -6.55 28.05
C ILE A 100 17.22 -5.27 28.43
N HIS A 101 17.70 -4.53 29.45
CA HIS A 101 17.07 -3.26 29.84
C HIS A 101 17.22 -2.21 28.74
N SER A 102 18.41 -2.11 28.14
CA SER A 102 18.67 -1.24 26.98
C SER A 102 17.76 -1.60 25.80
N GLN A 103 17.56 -2.90 25.55
CA GLN A 103 16.70 -3.38 24.47
C GLN A 103 15.22 -3.00 24.70
N ILE A 104 14.72 -3.10 25.93
CA ILE A 104 13.35 -2.63 26.27
C ILE A 104 13.21 -1.13 26.04
N GLN A 105 14.20 -0.33 26.48
CA GLN A 105 14.18 1.12 26.27
C GLN A 105 14.21 1.49 24.78
N GLU A 106 15.00 0.77 23.98
CA GLU A 106 15.05 0.95 22.53
C GLU A 106 13.67 0.70 21.89
N TYR A 107 12.98 -0.37 22.26
CA TYR A 107 11.62 -0.64 21.78
C TYR A 107 10.61 0.44 22.22
N GLN A 108 10.70 0.93 23.46
CA GLN A 108 9.85 2.03 23.91
C GLN A 108 10.10 3.32 23.10
N GLN A 109 11.36 3.61 22.75
CA GLN A 109 11.71 4.75 21.91
C GLN A 109 11.19 4.58 20.48
N GLN A 110 11.39 3.40 19.86
CA GLN A 110 10.87 3.10 18.53
C GLN A 110 9.34 3.24 18.48
N PHE A 111 8.65 2.71 19.48
CA PHE A 111 7.21 2.82 19.59
C PHE A 111 6.74 4.27 19.78
N THR A 112 7.38 5.02 20.67
CA THR A 112 7.07 6.44 20.88
C THR A 112 7.28 7.25 19.60
N ALA A 113 8.40 7.03 18.89
CA ALA A 113 8.66 7.67 17.61
C ALA A 113 7.58 7.33 16.55
N LEU A 114 7.07 6.10 16.55
CA LEU A 114 6.00 5.68 15.66
C LEU A 114 4.68 6.44 15.94
N ILE A 115 4.32 6.56 17.23
CA ILE A 115 3.13 7.29 17.68
C ILE A 115 3.26 8.79 17.40
N ASP A 116 4.43 9.36 17.62
CA ASP A 116 4.65 10.78 17.36
C ASP A 116 4.68 11.06 15.87
N ASN A 117 5.23 10.18 15.02
CA ASN A 117 5.08 10.24 13.57
C ASN A 117 3.59 10.20 13.17
N TYR A 118 2.78 9.34 13.78
CA TYR A 118 1.32 9.37 13.59
C TYR A 118 0.69 10.71 13.99
N LYS A 119 1.01 11.24 15.18
CA LYS A 119 0.47 12.53 15.63
C LYS A 119 0.85 13.65 14.67
N ILE A 120 2.09 13.64 14.17
CA ILE A 120 2.56 14.57 13.13
C ILE A 120 1.76 14.37 11.84
N ARG A 121 1.53 13.14 11.37
CA ARG A 121 0.68 12.87 10.19
C ARG A 121 -0.77 13.32 10.37
N SER A 122 -1.29 13.27 11.59
CA SER A 122 -2.63 13.78 11.91
C SER A 122 -2.69 15.32 11.88
N GLN A 123 -1.54 15.98 11.97
CA GLN A 123 -1.41 17.43 11.78
C GLN A 123 -1.19 17.71 10.29
N THR A 124 -2.13 18.46 9.71
CA THR A 124 -2.30 18.68 8.27
C THR A 124 -1.28 19.68 7.69
N GLU A 125 -0.04 19.69 8.15
CA GLU A 125 0.97 20.58 7.57
C GLU A 125 1.38 20.02 6.21
N THR A 126 0.97 20.72 5.17
CA THR A 126 1.40 20.45 3.80
C THR A 126 2.60 21.31 3.48
N VAL A 127 3.46 20.77 2.64
CA VAL A 127 4.63 21.46 2.10
C VAL A 127 4.36 21.70 0.62
N PRO A 128 4.71 22.88 0.06
CA PRO A 128 4.55 23.10 -1.36
C PRO A 128 5.65 22.36 -2.14
N TRP A 129 5.27 21.69 -3.22
CA TRP A 129 6.15 20.98 -4.15
C TRP A 129 5.96 21.52 -5.57
N TYR A 130 7.04 21.54 -6.35
CA TYR A 130 6.93 21.60 -7.81
C TYR A 130 6.93 20.20 -8.41
N ILE A 131 6.17 20.03 -9.47
CA ILE A 131 6.10 18.81 -10.29
C ILE A 131 6.28 19.22 -11.74
N TRP A 132 7.28 18.62 -12.41
CA TRP A 132 7.50 18.73 -13.85
C TRP A 132 7.16 17.40 -14.51
N VAL A 133 6.21 17.42 -15.43
CA VAL A 133 5.76 16.25 -16.19
C VAL A 133 6.27 16.36 -17.60
N TYR A 134 7.10 15.40 -18.03
CA TYR A 134 7.67 15.36 -19.38
C TYR A 134 6.90 14.34 -20.22
N THR A 135 6.11 14.80 -21.19
CA THR A 135 5.53 13.92 -22.21
C THR A 135 6.59 13.62 -23.26
N SER A 136 6.67 12.36 -23.69
CA SER A 136 7.66 11.95 -24.70
C SER A 136 7.42 12.65 -26.04
N ASN A 137 8.50 12.93 -26.76
CA ASN A 137 8.45 13.48 -28.11
C ASN A 137 8.32 12.36 -29.16
N ILE A 138 7.22 11.60 -29.09
CA ILE A 138 6.88 10.54 -30.06
C ILE A 138 5.46 10.76 -30.58
N ASN A 139 5.13 10.16 -31.72
CA ASN A 139 3.80 10.29 -32.33
C ASN A 139 2.71 9.79 -31.37
N GLU A 140 1.58 10.51 -31.31
CA GLU A 140 0.40 10.16 -30.51
C GLU A 140 0.65 10.08 -28.99
N ALA A 141 1.73 10.70 -28.50
CA ALA A 141 2.08 10.70 -27.09
C ALA A 141 1.26 11.67 -26.22
N SER A 142 0.45 12.56 -26.81
CA SER A 142 -0.31 13.60 -26.09
C SER A 142 -1.57 13.06 -25.41
N THR A 143 -1.96 13.66 -24.28
CA THR A 143 -3.26 13.39 -23.64
C THR A 143 -3.92 14.66 -23.12
N ASP A 144 -5.26 14.68 -23.15
CA ASP A 144 -6.11 15.70 -22.54
C ASP A 144 -6.74 15.22 -21.21
N ALA A 145 -6.39 14.02 -20.76
CA ALA A 145 -6.96 13.40 -19.58
C ALA A 145 -6.50 14.07 -18.28
N GLU A 146 -7.30 13.91 -17.22
CA GLU A 146 -6.88 14.30 -15.87
C GLU A 146 -5.86 13.28 -15.35
N VAL A 147 -4.63 13.73 -15.08
CA VAL A 147 -3.56 12.89 -14.54
C VAL A 147 -3.64 12.88 -13.01
N ASN A 148 -3.66 11.68 -12.44
CA ASN A 148 -3.68 11.42 -11.01
C ASN A 148 -2.35 10.83 -10.57
N LEU A 149 -1.75 11.44 -9.55
CA LEU A 149 -0.52 10.97 -8.92
C LEU A 149 -0.76 10.51 -7.47
N VAL A 150 -0.01 9.49 -7.05
CA VAL A 150 0.10 9.09 -5.64
C VAL A 150 1.58 9.01 -5.28
N LEU A 151 2.03 9.88 -4.37
CA LEU A 151 3.41 9.88 -3.90
C LEU A 151 3.52 9.01 -2.64
N TYR A 152 4.47 8.08 -2.63
CA TYR A 152 4.78 7.20 -1.51
C TYR A 152 6.17 7.49 -0.97
N GLY A 153 6.27 7.59 0.35
CA GLY A 153 7.53 7.70 1.08
C GLY A 153 7.50 6.99 2.43
N HIS A 154 8.61 7.06 3.15
CA HIS A 154 8.75 6.34 4.42
C HIS A 154 7.79 6.79 5.52
N ASN A 155 7.22 7.99 5.42
CA ASN A 155 6.17 8.49 6.30
C ASN A 155 4.74 8.28 5.74
N GLY A 156 4.54 7.38 4.77
CA GLY A 156 3.22 7.06 4.23
C GLY A 156 3.04 7.51 2.78
N LYS A 157 1.81 7.84 2.39
CA LYS A 157 1.49 8.23 1.01
C LYS A 157 0.57 9.46 0.97
N PHE A 158 0.55 10.14 -0.17
CA PHE A 158 -0.39 11.19 -0.48
C PHE A 158 -1.04 10.92 -1.85
N ASP A 159 -2.34 10.70 -1.87
CA ASP A 159 -3.12 10.18 -3.00
C ASP A 159 -4.09 11.20 -3.62
N ASN A 160 -3.98 12.47 -3.24
CA ASN A 160 -4.83 13.55 -3.73
C ASN A 160 -4.07 14.55 -4.62
N ILE A 161 -3.14 14.06 -5.44
CA ILE A 161 -2.42 14.90 -6.40
C ILE A 161 -3.12 14.78 -7.75
N LYS A 162 -3.96 15.76 -8.07
CA LYS A 162 -4.66 15.85 -9.37
C LYS A 162 -4.06 16.96 -10.20
N LEU A 163 -3.42 16.58 -11.30
CA LEU A 163 -2.85 17.52 -12.24
C LEU A 163 -3.91 17.87 -13.28
N ARG A 164 -4.58 19.01 -13.06
CA ARG A 164 -5.61 19.48 -13.98
C ARG A 164 -4.97 20.08 -15.21
N SER A 165 -5.37 19.58 -16.38
CA SER A 165 -5.07 20.18 -17.66
C SER A 165 -5.73 21.56 -17.74
N LYS A 166 -4.93 22.63 -17.67
CA LYS A 166 -5.30 23.89 -18.33
C LYS A 166 -5.11 23.59 -19.82
N SER A 167 -6.16 23.75 -20.63
CA SER A 167 -6.21 23.46 -22.07
C SER A 167 -4.82 23.29 -22.74
N ASN A 168 -4.53 22.09 -23.27
CA ASN A 168 -3.27 21.66 -23.90
C ASN A 168 -2.12 21.29 -22.93
N ALA A 169 -2.40 20.77 -21.74
CA ALA A 169 -1.37 20.14 -20.92
C ALA A 169 -1.03 18.74 -21.46
N PHE A 170 0.20 18.28 -21.24
CA PHE A 170 0.72 16.96 -21.58
C PHE A 170 0.89 16.66 -23.08
N GLU A 171 1.14 17.67 -23.89
CA GLU A 171 1.41 17.50 -25.32
C GLU A 171 2.77 16.85 -25.61
N ALA A 172 2.88 16.11 -26.71
CA ALA A 172 4.10 15.44 -27.14
C ALA A 172 5.31 16.40 -27.14
N GLY A 173 6.37 16.00 -26.42
CA GLY A 173 7.61 16.76 -26.28
C GLY A 173 7.55 17.95 -25.32
N GLN A 174 6.42 18.20 -24.64
CA GLN A 174 6.30 19.28 -23.66
C GLN A 174 6.72 18.87 -22.25
N CYS A 175 7.01 19.89 -21.45
CA CYS A 175 7.21 19.82 -20.02
C CYS A 175 6.19 20.73 -19.34
N ASP A 176 5.28 20.13 -18.57
CA ASP A 176 4.26 20.86 -17.83
C ASP A 176 4.66 21.01 -16.35
N GLU A 177 4.53 22.22 -15.82
CA GLU A 177 4.86 22.54 -14.42
C GLU A 177 3.60 22.72 -13.58
N PHE A 178 3.59 22.08 -12.41
CA PHE A 178 2.52 22.18 -11.43
C PHE A 178 3.09 22.50 -10.05
N LYS A 179 2.36 23.31 -9.28
CA LYS A 179 2.62 23.55 -7.86
C LYS A 179 1.51 22.94 -7.03
N VAL A 180 1.86 22.04 -6.12
CA VAL A 180 0.89 21.32 -5.28
C VAL A 180 1.36 21.27 -3.84
N ASP A 181 0.41 21.27 -2.91
CA ASP A 181 0.69 21.12 -1.49
C ASP A 181 0.55 19.63 -1.11
N ILE A 182 1.64 19.03 -0.61
CA ILE A 182 1.75 17.61 -0.29
C ILE A 182 2.10 17.47 1.19
N VAL A 183 1.43 16.55 1.90
CA VAL A 183 1.80 16.24 3.30
C VAL A 183 3.21 15.63 3.37
N ASP A 184 3.87 15.71 4.51
CA ASP A 184 5.18 15.08 4.66
C ASP A 184 5.10 13.54 4.55
N VAL A 185 5.49 13.01 3.39
CA VAL A 185 5.60 11.57 3.12
C VAL A 185 6.99 11.02 3.47
N GLY A 186 7.88 11.82 4.05
CA GLY A 186 9.28 11.46 4.32
C GLY A 186 10.08 11.33 3.03
N THR A 187 11.13 10.50 3.05
CA THR A 187 11.90 10.20 1.81
C THR A 187 11.03 9.39 0.84
N PRO A 188 10.73 9.90 -0.37
CA PRO A 188 9.98 9.18 -1.38
C PRO A 188 10.70 7.91 -1.83
N PHE A 189 9.94 6.89 -2.18
CA PHE A 189 10.48 5.67 -2.80
C PHE A 189 9.67 5.21 -4.03
N LYS A 190 8.46 5.74 -4.22
CA LYS A 190 7.55 5.34 -5.30
C LYS A 190 6.59 6.46 -5.67
N LEU A 191 6.34 6.64 -6.96
CA LEU A 191 5.26 7.46 -7.50
C LEU A 191 4.34 6.54 -8.31
N ARG A 192 3.04 6.58 -8.06
CA ARG A 192 2.06 6.03 -9.00
C ARG A 192 1.51 7.14 -9.86
N VAL A 193 1.41 6.88 -11.15
CA VAL A 193 0.76 7.76 -12.13
C VAL A 193 -0.33 6.99 -12.87
N SER A 194 -1.46 7.67 -13.10
CA SER A 194 -2.62 7.15 -13.82
C SER A 194 -3.39 8.30 -14.45
N TYR A 195 -4.31 8.02 -15.37
CA TYR A 195 -5.25 9.01 -15.88
C TYR A 195 -6.70 8.50 -15.82
N ASP A 196 -7.67 9.43 -15.78
CA ASP A 196 -9.09 9.07 -15.86
C ASP A 196 -9.50 8.81 -17.31
N ASP A 197 -9.80 7.54 -17.63
CA ASP A 197 -10.13 7.06 -18.99
C ASP A 197 -11.58 7.39 -19.42
N LYS A 198 -12.33 8.18 -18.63
CA LYS A 198 -13.70 8.59 -18.98
C LYS A 198 -13.82 9.37 -20.28
N LYS A 199 -12.71 9.90 -20.81
CA LYS A 199 -12.67 10.61 -22.08
C LYS A 199 -11.84 9.81 -23.08
N PHE A 200 -12.54 9.10 -23.98
CA PHE A 200 -12.04 8.64 -25.28
C PHE A 200 -10.60 8.10 -25.33
N PHE A 201 -10.29 7.02 -24.58
CA PHE A 201 -9.09 6.20 -24.80
C PHE A 201 -7.81 6.99 -25.10
N SER A 202 -7.57 8.09 -24.36
CA SER A 202 -6.51 9.04 -24.65
C SER A 202 -5.14 8.40 -24.36
N PRO A 203 -4.38 7.95 -25.37
CA PRO A 203 -3.09 7.33 -25.12
C PRO A 203 -2.12 8.39 -24.60
N TRP A 204 -1.25 8.04 -23.67
CA TRP A 204 -0.25 8.97 -23.18
C TRP A 204 1.10 8.27 -23.10
N HIS A 205 2.15 8.83 -23.69
CA HIS A 205 3.50 8.31 -23.46
C HIS A 205 4.27 9.25 -22.53
N LEU A 206 4.39 8.83 -21.27
CA LEU A 206 5.11 9.57 -20.26
C LEU A 206 6.61 9.24 -20.34
N ASP A 207 7.46 10.26 -20.51
CA ASP A 207 8.91 10.10 -20.40
C ASP A 207 9.30 9.96 -18.92
N ARG A 208 9.09 11.01 -18.14
CA ARG A 208 9.43 11.03 -16.72
C ARG A 208 8.67 12.12 -15.96
N ILE A 209 8.69 12.02 -14.64
CA ILE A 209 8.22 13.07 -13.74
C ILE A 209 9.39 13.47 -12.83
N GLU A 210 9.58 14.78 -12.64
CA GLU A 210 10.52 15.33 -11.67
C GLU A 210 9.73 16.10 -10.60
N MET A 211 10.14 15.99 -9.34
CA MET A 211 9.45 16.63 -8.21
C MET A 211 10.47 17.31 -7.28
N GLU A 212 10.17 18.52 -6.81
CA GLU A 212 10.99 19.26 -5.83
C GLU A 212 10.18 19.61 -4.58
N ASP A 213 10.69 19.21 -3.42
CA ASP A 213 10.23 19.70 -2.12
C ASP A 213 10.75 21.13 -1.90
N LEU A 214 9.86 22.14 -1.85
CA LEU A 214 10.29 23.53 -1.75
C LEU A 214 10.78 23.94 -0.36
N LYS A 215 10.53 23.13 0.67
CA LYS A 215 11.05 23.34 2.03
C LYS A 215 12.47 22.80 2.14
N THR A 216 12.72 21.59 1.66
CA THR A 216 14.03 20.93 1.78
C THR A 216 14.95 21.11 0.58
N LYS A 217 14.42 21.60 -0.55
CA LYS A 217 15.10 21.73 -1.85
C LYS A 217 15.60 20.41 -2.42
N LYS A 218 15.07 19.28 -1.95
CA LYS A 218 15.38 17.96 -2.47
C LYS A 218 14.57 17.70 -3.73
N GLN A 219 15.26 17.22 -4.75
CA GLN A 219 14.66 16.86 -6.04
C GLN A 219 14.66 15.35 -6.21
N TYR A 220 13.55 14.82 -6.72
CA TYR A 220 13.36 13.40 -7.01
C TYR A 220 12.93 13.21 -8.46
N LYS A 221 13.43 12.15 -9.09
CA LYS A 221 13.14 11.78 -10.48
C LYS A 221 12.45 10.43 -10.54
N PHE A 222 11.49 10.32 -11.46
CA PHE A 222 10.67 9.14 -11.68
C PHE A 222 10.64 8.83 -13.17
N HIS A 223 11.47 7.89 -13.61
CA HIS A 223 11.55 7.49 -15.02
C HIS A 223 10.41 6.55 -15.39
N CYS A 224 9.71 6.83 -16.49
CA CYS A 224 8.62 6.01 -17.01
C CYS A 224 8.98 5.41 -18.37
N GLY A 225 9.17 6.24 -19.40
CA GLY A 225 9.51 5.81 -20.76
C GLY A 225 8.54 4.80 -21.36
N ARG A 226 7.25 4.90 -21.01
CA ARG A 226 6.23 3.92 -21.39
C ARG A 226 4.88 4.56 -21.67
N TRP A 227 4.07 3.85 -22.44
CA TRP A 227 2.67 4.18 -22.66
C TRP A 227 1.84 3.98 -21.40
N LEU A 228 0.89 4.86 -21.15
CA LEU A 228 -0.30 4.68 -20.34
C LEU A 228 -1.44 4.70 -21.36
N SER A 229 -1.91 3.54 -21.79
CA SER A 229 -2.87 3.44 -22.89
C SER A 229 -3.56 2.09 -22.86
N LYS A 230 -4.83 2.05 -23.28
CA LYS A 230 -5.56 0.80 -23.56
C LYS A 230 -5.26 0.23 -24.96
N LEU A 231 -4.60 1.00 -25.82
CA LEU A 231 -4.32 0.65 -27.22
C LEU A 231 -2.86 0.25 -27.45
N HIS A 232 -1.94 0.85 -26.71
CA HIS A 232 -0.50 0.59 -26.84
C HIS A 232 0.06 -0.25 -25.69
N ASP A 233 1.26 -0.78 -25.91
CA ASP A 233 2.08 -1.46 -24.90
C ASP A 233 1.32 -2.65 -24.24
N ASP A 234 1.17 -2.66 -22.92
CA ASP A 234 0.51 -3.72 -22.15
C ASP A 234 -0.99 -3.44 -21.89
N LYS A 235 -1.56 -2.43 -22.55
CA LYS A 235 -2.96 -2.00 -22.39
C LYS A 235 -3.31 -1.53 -20.97
N GLN A 236 -2.30 -1.10 -20.19
CA GLN A 236 -2.49 -0.55 -18.85
C GLN A 236 -2.35 0.97 -18.86
N VAL A 237 -3.13 1.62 -17.98
CA VAL A 237 -3.18 3.09 -17.83
C VAL A 237 -2.60 3.55 -16.50
N ILE A 238 -1.91 2.66 -15.79
CA ILE A 238 -1.34 2.92 -14.46
C ILE A 238 0.12 2.45 -14.45
N ARG A 239 1.05 3.33 -14.04
CA ARG A 239 2.46 3.02 -13.85
C ARG A 239 2.88 3.32 -12.42
N GLU A 240 3.78 2.49 -11.89
CA GLU A 240 4.50 2.78 -10.65
C GLU A 240 5.98 2.95 -10.95
N LEU A 241 6.53 4.06 -10.49
CA LEU A 241 7.85 4.53 -10.84
C LEU A 241 8.70 4.57 -9.55
N PRO A 242 9.85 3.88 -9.50
CA PRO A 242 10.78 4.02 -8.38
C PRO A 242 11.28 5.46 -8.27
N ALA A 243 11.42 5.98 -7.05
CA ALA A 243 12.01 7.30 -6.83
C ALA A 243 13.54 7.23 -6.93
N GLU A 244 14.15 8.16 -7.65
CA GLU A 244 15.58 8.46 -7.62
C GLU A 244 15.80 9.83 -6.97
N GLY A 245 16.79 9.98 -6.08
CA GLY A 245 17.07 11.28 -5.46
C GLY A 245 17.77 11.18 -4.09
N PRO A 246 17.92 12.31 -3.36
CA PRO A 246 18.61 12.37 -2.09
C PRO A 246 18.01 11.41 -1.04
N GLY A 247 18.88 10.63 -0.38
CA GLY A 247 18.46 9.65 0.64
C GLY A 247 18.05 8.29 0.08
N ILE A 248 18.12 8.08 -1.24
CA ILE A 248 17.78 6.82 -1.89
C ILE A 248 19.06 6.21 -2.45
N SER A 249 19.60 5.18 -1.77
CA SER A 249 20.83 4.50 -2.18
C SER A 249 20.59 3.37 -3.20
N LYS A 250 19.40 2.79 -3.21
CA LYS A 250 19.01 1.71 -4.13
C LYS A 250 17.54 1.85 -4.50
N LEU A 251 17.29 1.92 -5.81
CA LEU A 251 15.93 1.95 -6.35
C LEU A 251 15.22 0.62 -6.04
N LEU A 252 13.93 0.71 -5.71
CA LEU A 252 13.08 -0.47 -5.66
C LEU A 252 12.85 -0.97 -7.10
N PRO A 253 13.01 -2.27 -7.38
CA PRO A 253 12.76 -2.78 -8.72
C PRO A 253 11.27 -2.74 -9.04
N VAL A 254 10.95 -2.57 -10.31
CA VAL A 254 9.60 -2.83 -10.84
C VAL A 254 9.46 -4.33 -11.07
N VAL A 255 8.39 -4.93 -10.57
CA VAL A 255 8.16 -6.38 -10.55
C VAL A 255 6.80 -6.68 -11.18
N LYS A 256 6.74 -7.74 -11.98
CA LYS A 256 5.48 -8.30 -12.49
C LYS A 256 4.93 -9.31 -11.49
N TYR A 257 3.66 -9.12 -11.11
CA TYR A 257 2.91 -10.00 -10.23
C TYR A 257 1.86 -10.73 -11.06
N MET A 258 2.00 -12.04 -11.17
CA MET A 258 1.00 -12.91 -11.76
C MET A 258 -0.11 -13.15 -10.73
N VAL A 259 -1.30 -12.66 -11.03
CA VAL A 259 -2.50 -12.81 -10.20
C VAL A 259 -3.38 -13.90 -10.81
N ASN A 260 -3.52 -15.02 -10.11
CA ASN A 260 -4.41 -16.10 -10.46
C ASN A 260 -5.68 -16.02 -9.60
N VAL A 261 -6.81 -15.77 -10.24
CA VAL A 261 -8.11 -15.66 -9.58
C VAL A 261 -8.89 -16.96 -9.81
N TYR A 262 -9.32 -17.60 -8.73
CA TYR A 262 -10.04 -18.87 -8.77
C TYR A 262 -11.52 -18.61 -8.44
N THR A 263 -12.38 -18.73 -9.45
CA THR A 263 -13.83 -18.72 -9.24
C THR A 263 -14.30 -20.11 -8.84
N GLY A 264 -15.03 -20.22 -7.73
CA GLY A 264 -15.38 -21.51 -7.17
C GLY A 264 -16.45 -22.29 -7.94
N LYS A 265 -16.77 -23.47 -7.42
CA LYS A 265 -17.63 -24.46 -8.09
C LYS A 265 -19.12 -24.35 -7.73
N LYS A 266 -19.51 -23.40 -6.88
CA LYS A 266 -20.90 -23.24 -6.43
C LYS A 266 -21.81 -22.80 -7.60
N THR A 267 -23.12 -23.00 -7.44
CA THR A 267 -24.11 -22.61 -8.44
C THR A 267 -24.11 -21.08 -8.61
N ASN A 268 -24.19 -20.58 -9.83
CA ASN A 268 -24.09 -19.14 -10.14
C ASN A 268 -22.87 -18.48 -9.51
N ALA A 269 -21.73 -19.18 -9.49
CA ALA A 269 -20.49 -18.67 -8.92
C ALA A 269 -19.78 -17.64 -9.80
N GLY A 270 -20.08 -17.60 -11.10
CA GLY A 270 -19.43 -16.69 -12.04
C GLY A 270 -20.07 -15.30 -12.07
N ILE A 271 -19.33 -14.33 -12.59
CA ILE A 271 -19.77 -12.94 -12.70
C ILE A 271 -19.37 -12.36 -14.06
N ASP A 272 -20.26 -11.56 -14.63
CA ASP A 272 -19.97 -10.73 -15.80
C ASP A 272 -19.94 -9.26 -15.33
N ALA A 273 -18.83 -8.83 -14.74
CA ALA A 273 -18.66 -7.49 -14.19
C ALA A 273 -17.19 -7.07 -14.25
N ASN A 274 -16.93 -5.77 -14.08
CA ASN A 274 -15.56 -5.28 -14.00
C ASN A 274 -15.00 -5.62 -12.62
N VAL A 275 -14.06 -6.57 -12.59
CA VAL A 275 -13.34 -6.97 -11.37
C VAL A 275 -12.06 -6.17 -11.23
N PHE A 276 -11.76 -5.76 -10.01
CA PHE A 276 -10.57 -5.01 -9.66
C PHE A 276 -9.87 -5.59 -8.44
N ILE A 277 -8.55 -5.43 -8.37
CA ILE A 277 -7.72 -5.87 -7.25
C ILE A 277 -6.75 -4.77 -6.79
N ASN A 278 -6.51 -4.68 -5.50
CA ASN A 278 -5.42 -3.91 -4.90
C ASN A 278 -4.57 -4.84 -4.03
N ILE A 279 -3.27 -4.91 -4.29
CA ILE A 279 -2.31 -5.75 -3.59
C ILE A 279 -1.50 -4.87 -2.64
N PHE A 280 -1.40 -5.28 -1.38
CA PHE A 280 -0.69 -4.55 -0.33
C PHE A 280 0.53 -5.33 0.13
N GLY A 281 1.66 -4.63 0.31
CA GLY A 281 2.87 -5.17 0.88
C GLY A 281 3.71 -4.11 1.59
N LYS A 282 4.96 -4.44 1.91
CA LYS A 282 5.86 -3.60 2.72
C LYS A 282 6.02 -2.17 2.18
N TYR A 283 6.09 -1.99 0.86
CA TYR A 283 6.28 -0.68 0.21
C TYR A 283 4.97 -0.12 -0.37
N GLY A 284 3.89 -0.21 0.42
CA GLY A 284 2.58 0.34 0.10
C GLY A 284 1.69 -0.63 -0.68
N ASP A 285 0.77 -0.07 -1.44
CA ASP A 285 -0.24 -0.81 -2.20
C ASP A 285 0.01 -0.69 -3.72
N THR A 286 -0.75 -1.42 -4.55
CA THR A 286 -0.75 -1.28 -6.02
C THR A 286 -1.81 -0.33 -6.55
N GLY A 287 -2.70 0.16 -5.68
CA GLY A 287 -3.92 0.83 -6.08
C GLY A 287 -4.90 -0.17 -6.65
N GLU A 288 -6.08 0.32 -6.97
CA GLU A 288 -7.06 -0.49 -7.68
C GLU A 288 -6.57 -0.75 -9.11
N ARG A 289 -6.39 -2.03 -9.45
CA ARG A 289 -5.95 -2.51 -10.75
C ARG A 289 -7.11 -3.26 -11.41
N PRO A 290 -7.56 -2.83 -12.60
CA PRO A 290 -8.62 -3.52 -13.31
C PRO A 290 -8.11 -4.84 -13.88
N LEU A 291 -8.88 -5.92 -13.72
CA LEU A 291 -8.57 -7.25 -14.23
C LEU A 291 -9.27 -7.48 -15.58
N GLU A 292 -8.96 -6.62 -16.55
CA GLU A 292 -9.62 -6.60 -17.86
C GLU A 292 -9.03 -7.60 -18.86
N TYR A 293 -7.70 -7.67 -18.93
CA TYR A 293 -6.98 -8.45 -19.93
C TYR A 293 -6.36 -9.69 -19.29
N SER A 294 -7.08 -10.80 -19.34
CA SER A 294 -6.53 -12.08 -18.88
C SER A 294 -5.52 -12.63 -19.88
N LEU A 295 -4.55 -13.40 -19.37
CA LEU A 295 -3.62 -14.20 -20.17
C LEU A 295 -4.30 -15.38 -20.87
N LYS A 296 -5.56 -15.67 -20.53
CA LYS A 296 -6.39 -16.68 -21.17
C LYS A 296 -7.53 -16.00 -21.91
N ASP A 297 -7.76 -16.44 -23.14
CA ASP A 297 -8.91 -15.98 -23.91
C ASP A 297 -10.21 -16.59 -23.39
N GLY A 298 -11.30 -15.81 -23.46
CA GLY A 298 -12.64 -16.24 -23.10
C GLY A 298 -13.32 -15.32 -22.11
N ASN A 299 -14.53 -15.73 -21.68
CA ASN A 299 -15.23 -15.01 -20.62
C ASN A 299 -14.51 -15.23 -19.29
N LYS A 300 -14.23 -14.13 -18.59
CA LYS A 300 -13.47 -14.14 -17.33
C LYS A 300 -14.40 -14.47 -16.17
N PHE A 301 -13.81 -14.95 -15.08
CA PHE A 301 -14.47 -15.15 -13.79
C PHE A 301 -15.65 -16.12 -13.85
N GLU A 302 -15.58 -17.10 -14.74
CA GLU A 302 -16.59 -18.12 -14.91
C GLU A 302 -16.51 -19.21 -13.83
N ARG A 303 -17.64 -19.85 -13.53
CA ARG A 303 -17.71 -20.94 -12.54
C ARG A 303 -16.63 -22.00 -12.80
N ASN A 304 -15.87 -22.34 -11.76
CA ASN A 304 -14.80 -23.34 -11.82
C ASN A 304 -13.69 -23.02 -12.84
N LYS A 305 -13.44 -21.73 -13.10
CA LYS A 305 -12.33 -21.26 -13.94
C LYS A 305 -11.26 -20.55 -13.12
N ILE A 306 -10.09 -20.48 -13.74
CA ILE A 306 -8.92 -19.77 -13.23
C ILE A 306 -8.52 -18.75 -14.30
N ASP A 307 -8.61 -17.49 -13.93
CA ASP A 307 -8.21 -16.36 -14.77
C ASP A 307 -6.89 -15.80 -14.25
N SER A 308 -5.96 -15.55 -15.18
CA SER A 308 -4.60 -15.14 -14.86
C SER A 308 -4.34 -13.74 -15.40
N PHE A 309 -3.73 -12.86 -14.62
CA PHE A 309 -3.46 -11.47 -14.98
C PHE A 309 -2.04 -11.09 -14.59
N ILE A 310 -1.47 -10.09 -15.25
CA ILE A 310 -0.17 -9.52 -14.89
C ILE A 310 -0.39 -8.10 -14.38
N ILE A 311 0.10 -7.82 -13.17
CA ILE A 311 0.16 -6.48 -12.61
C ILE A 311 1.62 -6.10 -12.46
N GLU A 312 2.02 -5.01 -13.09
CA GLU A 312 3.35 -4.43 -12.91
C GLU A 312 3.29 -3.34 -11.83
N ALA A 313 4.16 -3.46 -10.82
CA ALA A 313 4.21 -2.54 -9.69
C ALA A 313 5.64 -2.44 -9.14
N VAL A 314 5.96 -1.32 -8.49
CA VAL A 314 7.21 -1.20 -7.74
C VAL A 314 7.17 -2.22 -6.59
N SER A 315 8.28 -2.91 -6.36
CA SER A 315 8.40 -4.04 -5.46
C SER A 315 7.68 -3.81 -4.11
N LEU A 316 6.61 -4.59 -3.88
CA LEU A 316 5.90 -4.66 -2.61
C LEU A 316 6.69 -5.43 -1.54
N LYS A 317 7.77 -6.13 -1.93
CA LYS A 317 8.46 -7.16 -1.12
C LYS A 317 7.47 -8.21 -0.64
N GLN A 318 7.31 -8.38 0.67
CA GLN A 318 6.36 -9.30 1.25
C GLN A 318 4.93 -8.79 0.99
N ILE A 319 4.15 -9.57 0.25
CA ILE A 319 2.72 -9.34 0.04
C ILE A 319 1.99 -9.75 1.32
N ARG A 320 1.16 -8.86 1.85
CA ARG A 320 0.47 -9.07 3.13
C ARG A 320 -1.04 -9.22 2.98
N LYS A 321 -1.64 -8.49 2.03
CA LYS A 321 -3.10 -8.43 1.87
C LYS A 321 -3.48 -8.15 0.43
N ILE A 322 -4.67 -8.57 0.06
CA ILE A 322 -5.34 -8.09 -1.14
C ILE A 322 -6.71 -7.51 -0.79
N ARG A 323 -7.20 -6.62 -1.64
CA ARG A 323 -8.60 -6.23 -1.73
C ARG A 323 -9.04 -6.54 -3.15
N ILE A 324 -10.10 -7.31 -3.32
CA ILE A 324 -10.65 -7.65 -4.63
C ILE A 324 -12.15 -7.41 -4.59
N GLY A 325 -12.71 -6.87 -5.66
CA GLY A 325 -14.12 -6.49 -5.74
C GLY A 325 -14.59 -6.33 -7.17
N HIS A 326 -15.86 -5.99 -7.34
CA HIS A 326 -16.48 -5.73 -8.63
C HIS A 326 -17.39 -4.48 -8.56
N ASP A 327 -17.69 -3.90 -9.71
CA ASP A 327 -18.53 -2.70 -9.84
C ASP A 327 -20.03 -2.97 -9.63
N GLY A 328 -20.44 -4.24 -9.64
CA GLY A 328 -21.83 -4.63 -9.38
C GLY A 328 -22.78 -4.27 -10.53
N SER A 329 -22.24 -4.10 -11.74
CA SER A 329 -22.97 -3.61 -12.91
C SER A 329 -24.18 -4.46 -13.33
N ASN A 330 -24.37 -5.66 -12.76
CA ASN A 330 -25.43 -6.58 -13.14
C ASN A 330 -26.28 -7.09 -11.94
N PRO A 331 -27.62 -7.17 -12.07
CA PRO A 331 -28.49 -7.78 -11.06
C PRO A 331 -28.10 -9.25 -10.81
N GLY A 332 -27.95 -9.64 -9.55
CA GLY A 332 -27.55 -11.01 -9.19
C GLY A 332 -26.06 -11.30 -9.33
N ALA A 333 -25.19 -10.27 -9.32
CA ALA A 333 -23.73 -10.33 -9.37
C ALA A 333 -23.05 -10.97 -8.14
N GLY A 334 -23.64 -12.00 -7.56
CA GLY A 334 -23.00 -12.77 -6.51
C GLY A 334 -21.83 -13.56 -7.09
N TRP A 335 -20.60 -13.14 -6.80
CA TRP A 335 -19.40 -13.83 -7.27
C TRP A 335 -18.85 -14.75 -6.18
N PHE A 336 -18.85 -16.06 -6.40
CA PHE A 336 -18.23 -16.98 -5.45
C PHE A 336 -16.73 -17.09 -5.73
N LEU A 337 -15.95 -16.27 -5.04
CA LEU A 337 -14.50 -16.31 -5.08
C LEU A 337 -13.98 -17.43 -4.16
N ASP A 338 -13.25 -18.40 -4.72
CA ASP A 338 -12.58 -19.45 -3.94
C ASP A 338 -11.31 -18.87 -3.29
N LYS A 339 -10.35 -18.47 -4.13
CA LYS A 339 -9.09 -17.90 -3.68
C LYS A 339 -8.43 -17.02 -4.76
N VAL A 340 -7.46 -16.24 -4.34
CA VAL A 340 -6.53 -15.53 -5.22
C VAL A 340 -5.11 -15.93 -4.86
N VAL A 341 -4.29 -16.21 -5.86
CA VAL A 341 -2.85 -16.47 -5.66
C VAL A 341 -2.05 -15.41 -6.40
N VAL A 342 -1.15 -14.74 -5.69
CA VAL A 342 -0.27 -13.71 -6.25
C VAL A 342 1.16 -14.23 -6.26
N HIS A 343 1.75 -14.33 -7.44
CA HIS A 343 3.10 -14.82 -7.67
C HIS A 343 3.96 -13.69 -8.26
N PRO A 344 4.94 -13.15 -7.54
CA PRO A 344 5.96 -12.29 -8.13
C PRO A 344 6.80 -13.09 -9.14
N GLU A 345 7.15 -12.50 -10.28
CA GLU A 345 8.02 -13.13 -11.29
C GLU A 345 9.47 -13.30 -10.78
N ASP A 346 9.91 -12.39 -9.91
CA ASP A 346 11.22 -12.49 -9.27
C ASP A 346 11.19 -13.57 -8.16
N GLN A 347 11.96 -14.64 -8.38
CA GLN A 347 12.05 -15.81 -7.51
C GLN A 347 12.55 -15.51 -6.09
N HIS A 348 13.13 -14.33 -5.85
CA HIS A 348 13.51 -13.89 -4.50
C HIS A 348 12.31 -13.46 -3.65
N TYR A 349 11.11 -13.35 -4.22
CA TYR A 349 9.89 -13.02 -3.49
C TYR A 349 8.94 -14.21 -3.40
N GLU A 350 8.31 -14.33 -2.23
CA GLU A 350 7.37 -15.42 -1.97
C GLU A 350 6.00 -15.16 -2.60
N SER A 351 5.36 -16.24 -3.03
CA SER A 351 3.98 -16.21 -3.48
C SER A 351 3.02 -16.17 -2.30
N ALA A 352 1.90 -15.45 -2.43
CA ALA A 352 0.88 -15.36 -1.39
C ALA A 352 -0.46 -15.92 -1.88
N THR A 353 -1.13 -16.72 -1.03
CA THR A 353 -2.46 -17.28 -1.30
C THR A 353 -3.48 -16.70 -0.34
N PHE A 354 -4.57 -16.16 -0.88
CA PHE A 354 -5.66 -15.55 -0.14
C PHE A 354 -6.96 -16.32 -0.38
N GLY A 355 -7.38 -17.15 0.58
CA GLY A 355 -8.66 -17.85 0.53
C GLY A 355 -9.82 -16.92 0.86
N CYS A 356 -10.89 -16.97 0.08
CA CYS A 356 -12.11 -16.18 0.28
C CYS A 356 -13.31 -17.07 0.64
N ASN A 357 -13.57 -18.11 -0.17
CA ASN A 357 -14.59 -19.13 0.01
C ASN A 357 -16.00 -18.60 0.33
N ARG A 358 -16.40 -17.48 -0.27
CA ARG A 358 -17.72 -16.85 -0.06
C ARG A 358 -18.21 -16.13 -1.30
N TYR A 359 -19.52 -15.86 -1.34
CA TYR A 359 -20.09 -14.92 -2.31
C TYR A 359 -19.69 -13.49 -1.94
N MET A 360 -19.14 -12.77 -2.91
CA MET A 360 -18.96 -11.32 -2.85
C MET A 360 -20.15 -10.66 -3.54
N ASN A 361 -20.70 -9.63 -2.91
CA ASN A 361 -21.89 -8.90 -3.35
C ASN A 361 -21.58 -7.42 -3.48
#